data_AF-A0A945GJV7-F1
#
_entry.id   AF-A0A945GJV7-F1
#
_cell.length_a   1.000
_cell.length_b   1.000
_cell.length_c   1.000
_cell.angle_alpha   90.00
_cell.angle_beta   90.00
_cell.angle_gamma   90.00
#
_symmetry.space_group_name_H-M   'P 1'
#
loop_
_entity.id
_entity.type
_entity.pdbx_description
1 polymer ?
#
loop_
_entity_poly.entity_id
_entity_poly.type
_entity_poly.pdbx_seq_one_letter_code
_entity_poly.pdbx_strand_id
1 'polypeptide(L)'
;MGKQGQPKILFFVKFIIAYKVIQYQKRYSLTPRAAWLKLTTHKSFESLMHEHFKNRKDNLLENLLGGPSGHYPDIKDARINFYKNHIRKIVQQFPKLKIYTPKEYKAYLVKIKTNKTMGLGSLKNTTKRVRKS
;
A
#
# COMPACT_ATOMS: atom_id res chain seq x y z
N MET A 1 12.31 31.74 -8.09
CA MET A 1 12.31 30.85 -6.91
C MET A 1 11.30 29.73 -7.12
N GLY A 2 11.75 28.55 -7.55
CA GLY A 2 10.85 27.41 -7.71
C GLY A 2 10.35 26.98 -6.34
N LYS A 3 9.03 26.93 -6.13
CA LYS A 3 8.44 26.31 -4.94
C LYS A 3 8.94 24.88 -4.89
N GLN A 4 9.92 24.57 -4.03
CA GLN A 4 10.34 23.19 -3.76
C GLN A 4 9.09 22.44 -3.30
N GLY A 5 8.52 21.66 -4.21
CA GLY A 5 7.33 20.86 -3.91
C GLY A 5 7.64 19.90 -2.77
N GLN A 6 6.65 19.62 -1.92
CA GLN A 6 6.82 18.66 -0.84
C GLN A 6 7.43 17.35 -1.37
N PRO A 7 8.42 16.77 -0.67
CA PRO A 7 9.02 15.50 -1.07
C PRO A 7 7.93 14.45 -1.25
N LYS A 8 7.92 13.84 -2.45
CA LYS A 8 6.91 12.85 -2.82
C LYS A 8 7.14 11.61 -1.96
N ILE A 9 6.10 11.23 -1.20
CA ILE A 9 6.07 9.95 -0.50
C ILE A 9 6.23 8.83 -1.55
N LEU A 10 7.08 7.85 -1.24
CA LEU A 10 7.31 6.66 -2.04
C LEU A 10 5.98 5.99 -2.43
N PHE A 11 5.82 5.67 -3.71
CA PHE A 11 4.64 4.96 -4.21
C PHE A 11 4.39 3.66 -3.44
N PHE A 12 5.46 2.92 -3.14
CA PHE A 12 5.41 1.68 -2.37
C PHE A 12 4.75 1.85 -0.99
N VAL A 13 5.08 2.92 -0.26
CA VAL A 13 4.48 3.21 1.06
C VAL A 13 3.00 3.50 0.92
N LYS A 14 2.60 4.32 -0.07
CA LYS A 14 1.17 4.59 -0.36
C LYS A 14 0.40 3.31 -0.70
N PHE A 15 1.01 2.44 -1.51
CA PHE A 15 0.44 1.17 -1.90
C PHE A 15 0.25 0.24 -0.71
N ILE A 16 1.27 0.08 0.16
CA ILE A 16 1.16 -0.75 1.37
C ILE A 16 0.03 -0.26 2.26
N ILE A 17 -0.04 1.06 2.51
CA ILE A 17 -1.08 1.66 3.33
C ILE A 17 -2.47 1.36 2.73
N ALA A 18 -2.66 1.63 1.43
CA ALA A 18 -3.92 1.34 0.75
C ALA A 18 -4.30 -0.15 0.82
N TYR A 19 -3.33 -1.02 0.52
CA TYR A 19 -3.50 -2.47 0.55
C TYR A 19 -3.94 -2.95 1.93
N LYS A 20 -3.26 -2.52 3.00
CA LYS A 20 -3.59 -2.94 4.36
C LYS A 20 -4.93 -2.40 4.84
N VAL A 21 -5.26 -1.15 4.52
CA VAL A 21 -6.57 -0.58 4.84
C VAL A 21 -7.67 -1.40 4.16
N ILE A 22 -7.59 -1.61 2.84
CA ILE A 22 -8.58 -2.39 2.09
C ILE A 22 -8.62 -3.85 2.60
N GLN A 23 -7.48 -4.43 2.97
CA GLN A 23 -7.39 -5.78 3.54
C GLN A 23 -8.18 -5.87 4.84
N TYR A 24 -8.02 -4.91 5.74
CA TYR A 24 -8.73 -4.88 7.02
C TYR A 24 -10.21 -4.55 6.87
N GLN A 25 -10.58 -3.70 5.91
CA GLN A 25 -11.99 -3.48 5.56
C GLN A 25 -12.68 -4.78 5.18
N LYS A 26 -12.06 -5.57 4.29
CA LYS A 26 -12.64 -6.85 3.83
C LYS A 26 -12.61 -7.94 4.89
N ARG A 27 -11.51 -8.05 5.66
CA ARG A 27 -11.32 -9.13 6.65
C ARG A 27 -12.21 -8.96 7.89
N TYR A 28 -12.42 -7.72 8.32
CA TYR A 28 -13.11 -7.41 9.58
C TYR A 28 -14.42 -6.65 9.37
N SER A 29 -14.89 -6.50 8.12
CA SER A 29 -16.10 -5.73 7.77
C SER A 29 -16.10 -4.31 8.33
N LEU A 30 -14.93 -3.65 8.29
CA LEU A 30 -14.73 -2.32 8.88
C LEU A 30 -14.93 -1.21 7.84
N THR A 31 -15.37 -0.05 8.31
CA THR A 31 -15.29 1.19 7.53
C THR A 31 -13.82 1.54 7.22
N PRO A 32 -13.51 2.24 6.12
CA PRO A 32 -12.12 2.55 5.78
C PRO A 32 -11.40 3.35 6.88
N ARG A 33 -12.14 4.21 7.60
CA ARG A 33 -11.63 4.92 8.78
C ARG A 33 -11.29 3.95 9.92
N ALA A 34 -12.19 3.03 10.27
CA ALA A 34 -11.93 2.06 11.33
C ALA A 34 -10.80 1.08 10.96
N ALA A 35 -10.71 0.69 9.69
CA ALA A 35 -9.60 -0.13 9.18
C ALA A 35 -8.26 0.60 9.27
N TRP A 36 -8.20 1.90 8.98
CA TRP A 36 -7.03 2.73 9.22
C TRP A 36 -6.65 2.78 10.70
N LEU A 37 -7.61 3.06 11.60
CA LEU A 37 -7.33 3.08 13.04
C LEU A 37 -6.82 1.73 13.53
N LYS A 38 -7.37 0.61 13.05
CA LYS A 38 -6.87 -0.73 13.34
C LYS A 38 -5.47 -0.99 12.77
N LEU A 39 -5.11 -0.38 11.64
CA LEU A 39 -3.73 -0.43 11.12
C LEU A 39 -2.76 0.30 12.06
N THR A 40 -3.18 1.40 12.69
CA THR A 40 -2.32 2.16 13.61
C THR A 40 -1.94 1.40 14.88
N THR A 41 -2.66 0.32 15.23
CA THR A 41 -2.34 -0.54 16.37
C THR A 41 -1.40 -1.70 16.00
N HIS A 42 -1.01 -1.83 14.74
CA HIS A 42 -0.14 -2.91 14.28
C HIS A 42 1.32 -2.60 14.63
N LYS A 43 2.09 -3.60 15.10
CA LYS A 43 3.49 -3.42 15.51
C LYS A 43 4.41 -2.79 14.44
N SER A 44 4.14 -3.08 13.16
CA SER A 44 4.93 -2.54 12.04
C SER A 44 4.44 -1.19 11.52
N PHE A 45 3.43 -0.60 12.18
CA PHE A 45 2.87 0.70 11.79
C PHE A 45 3.90 1.81 11.94
N GLU A 46 4.63 1.80 13.05
CA GLU A 46 5.69 2.75 13.35
C GLU A 46 6.74 2.76 12.24
N SER A 47 7.33 1.60 11.91
CA SER A 47 8.32 1.48 10.83
C SER A 47 7.79 1.97 9.47
N LEU A 48 6.52 1.67 9.17
CA LEU A 48 5.87 2.15 7.94
C LEU A 48 5.71 3.67 7.91
N MET A 49 5.40 4.28 9.06
CA MET A 49 5.28 5.74 9.18
C MET A 49 6.66 6.41 9.17
N HIS A 50 7.69 5.83 9.77
CA HIS A 50 9.06 6.32 9.62
C HIS A 50 9.46 6.41 8.14
N GLU A 51 9.19 5.38 7.34
CA GLU A 51 9.46 5.44 5.89
C GLU A 51 8.55 6.45 5.16
N HIS A 52 7.32 6.66 5.64
CA HIS A 52 6.43 7.69 5.09
C HIS A 52 6.96 9.12 5.32
N PHE A 53 7.54 9.36 6.49
CA PHE A 53 8.00 10.66 6.95
C PHE A 53 9.52 10.87 6.84
N LYS A 54 10.27 9.92 6.28
CA LYS A 54 11.75 9.96 6.16
C LYS A 54 12.34 11.25 5.59
N ASN A 55 11.59 11.98 4.77
CA ASN A 55 11.99 13.25 4.17
C ASN A 55 11.13 14.43 4.67
N ARG A 56 10.50 14.30 5.83
CA ARG A 56 9.59 15.30 6.44
C ARG A 56 10.08 15.65 7.84
N LYS A 57 9.49 16.71 8.41
CA LYS A 57 9.78 17.13 9.79
C LYS A 57 9.34 16.04 10.78
N ASP A 58 10.18 15.74 11.76
CA ASP A 58 9.98 14.67 12.76
C ASP A 58 8.73 14.90 13.62
N ASN A 59 8.41 16.17 13.92
CA ASN A 59 7.22 16.55 14.68
C ASN A 59 5.88 16.05 14.08
N LEU A 60 5.82 15.79 12.77
CA LEU A 60 4.63 15.25 12.12
C LEU A 60 4.44 13.75 12.43
N LEU A 61 5.55 13.03 12.53
CA LEU A 61 5.55 11.61 12.88
C LEU A 61 5.22 11.43 14.36
N GLU A 62 5.84 12.24 15.23
CA GLU A 62 5.60 12.24 16.68
C GLU A 62 4.13 12.48 17.02
N ASN A 63 3.48 13.41 16.34
CA ASN A 63 2.04 13.66 16.50
C ASN A 63 1.16 12.45 16.14
N LEU A 64 1.63 11.57 15.24
CA LEU A 64 0.88 10.41 14.77
C LEU A 64 1.13 9.16 15.64
N LEU A 65 2.37 9.01 16.11
CA LEU A 65 2.81 7.90 16.97
C LEU A 65 2.43 8.14 18.44
N GLY A 66 2.33 9.40 18.85
CA GLY A 66 2.20 9.81 20.24
C GLY A 66 3.58 10.09 20.82
N GLY A 67 3.89 11.38 21.03
CA GLY A 67 5.11 11.77 21.74
C GLY A 67 5.08 11.36 23.22
N PRO A 68 6.24 11.34 23.90
CA PRO A 68 6.36 10.97 25.32
C PRO A 68 5.63 11.91 26.29
N SER A 69 5.24 13.11 25.86
CA SER A 69 4.57 14.13 26.67
C SER A 69 3.12 14.32 26.22
N GLY A 70 2.17 13.87 27.05
CA GLY A 70 0.72 13.86 26.81
C GLY A 70 0.03 15.24 26.81
N HIS A 71 0.55 16.21 26.05
CA HIS A 71 0.02 17.58 25.97
C HIS A 71 -0.24 18.09 24.54
N TYR A 72 -0.49 17.19 23.59
CA TYR A 72 -1.00 17.52 22.26
C TYR A 72 -2.31 16.74 22.01
N PRO A 73 -3.25 17.26 21.20
CA PRO A 73 -4.61 16.74 21.09
C PRO A 73 -4.58 15.23 20.91
N ASP A 74 -5.44 14.53 21.68
CA ASP A 74 -5.51 13.08 21.79
C ASP A 74 -5.00 12.40 20.52
N ILE A 75 -4.00 11.53 20.62
CA ILE A 75 -3.37 10.81 19.49
C ILE A 75 -4.41 10.27 18.48
N LYS A 76 -5.60 9.94 18.98
CA LYS A 76 -6.79 9.57 18.23
C LYS A 76 -7.18 10.62 17.17
N ASP A 77 -7.21 11.90 17.50
CA ASP A 77 -7.55 13.01 16.62
C ASP A 77 -6.51 13.24 15.53
N ALA A 78 -5.22 13.17 15.86
CA ALA A 78 -4.16 13.24 14.86
C ALA A 78 -4.29 12.14 13.80
N ARG A 79 -4.55 10.89 14.22
CA ARG A 79 -4.78 9.75 13.32
C ARG A 79 -6.06 9.91 12.49
N ILE A 80 -7.12 10.47 13.06
CA ILE A 80 -8.37 10.77 12.35
C ILE A 80 -8.16 11.86 11.29
N ASN A 81 -7.45 12.93 11.63
CA ASN A 81 -7.15 14.02 10.71
C ASN A 81 -6.23 13.54 9.58
N PHE A 82 -5.23 12.71 9.90
CA PHE A 82 -4.39 12.07 8.90
C PHE A 82 -5.19 11.20 7.92
N TYR A 83 -6.19 10.47 8.42
CA TYR A 83 -7.10 9.71 7.57
C TYR A 83 -7.85 10.61 6.58
N LYS A 84 -8.48 11.67 7.09
CA LYS A 84 -9.26 12.61 6.28
C LYS A 84 -8.42 13.27 5.19
N ASN A 85 -7.20 13.67 5.52
CA ASN A 85 -6.34 14.46 4.64
C ASN A 85 -5.55 13.61 3.64
N HIS A 86 -5.10 12.42 4.04
CA HIS A 86 -4.15 11.61 3.27
C HIS A 86 -4.72 10.25 2.91
N ILE A 87 -5.14 9.45 3.89
CA ILE A 87 -5.50 8.03 3.64
C ILE A 87 -6.69 7.90 2.72
N ARG A 88 -7.72 8.74 2.88
CA ARG A 88 -8.88 8.75 1.99
C ARG A 88 -8.47 8.92 0.53
N LYS A 89 -7.57 9.88 0.26
CA LYS A 89 -7.06 10.15 -1.10
C LYS A 89 -6.19 9.00 -1.62
N ILE A 90 -5.34 8.44 -0.75
CA ILE A 90 -4.49 7.28 -1.09
C ILE A 90 -5.37 6.09 -1.49
N VAL A 91 -6.38 5.74 -0.71
CA VAL A 91 -7.28 4.62 -1.03
C VAL A 91 -8.05 4.87 -2.33
N GLN A 92 -8.51 6.10 -2.56
CA GLN A 92 -9.19 6.49 -3.82
C GLN A 92 -8.30 6.34 -5.07
N GLN A 93 -6.97 6.43 -4.94
CA GLN A 93 -6.04 6.20 -6.05
C GLN A 93 -5.96 4.72 -6.47
N PHE A 94 -6.45 3.80 -5.63
CA PHE A 94 -6.39 2.36 -5.87
C PHE A 94 -7.79 1.71 -5.90
N PRO A 95 -8.73 2.16 -6.76
CA PRO A 95 -10.10 1.66 -6.77
C PRO A 95 -10.20 0.21 -7.25
N LYS A 96 -9.26 -0.22 -8.10
CA LYS A 96 -9.19 -1.59 -8.67
C LYS A 96 -8.27 -2.52 -7.89
N LEU A 97 -7.87 -2.17 -6.67
CA LEU A 97 -6.96 -3.00 -5.89
C LEU A 97 -7.62 -4.33 -5.50
N LYS A 98 -7.34 -5.38 -6.28
CA LYS A 98 -7.83 -6.72 -5.99
C LYS A 98 -6.97 -7.33 -4.88
N ILE A 99 -7.62 -7.64 -3.77
CA ILE A 99 -7.02 -8.44 -2.69
C ILE A 99 -7.40 -9.87 -2.96
N TYR A 100 -6.40 -10.69 -3.30
CA TYR A 100 -6.58 -12.10 -3.57
C TYR A 100 -6.72 -12.88 -2.27
N THR A 101 -7.70 -13.78 -2.24
CA THR A 101 -7.73 -14.83 -1.22
C THR A 101 -6.57 -15.81 -1.46
N PRO A 102 -6.14 -16.60 -0.45
CA PRO A 102 -5.10 -17.61 -0.65
C PRO A 102 -5.40 -18.59 -1.80
N LYS A 103 -6.68 -18.96 -1.97
CA LYS A 103 -7.14 -19.84 -3.05
C LYS A 103 -6.99 -19.17 -4.41
N GLU A 104 -7.46 -17.94 -4.56
CA GLU A 104 -7.32 -17.19 -5.82
C GLU A 104 -5.85 -16.89 -6.15
N TYR A 105 -5.03 -16.62 -5.14
CA TYR A 105 -3.60 -16.37 -5.35
C TYR A 105 -2.88 -17.61 -5.86
N LYS A 106 -3.17 -18.79 -5.29
CA LYS A 106 -2.66 -20.07 -5.81
C LYS A 106 -3.07 -20.29 -7.27
N ALA A 107 -4.34 -20.03 -7.61
CA ALA A 107 -4.82 -20.14 -8.98
C ALA A 107 -4.14 -19.13 -9.93
N TYR A 108 -3.90 -17.92 -9.46
CA TYR A 108 -3.19 -16.88 -10.22
C TYR A 108 -1.73 -17.27 -10.51
N LEU A 109 -1.01 -17.84 -9.54
CA LEU A 109 0.34 -18.35 -9.74
C LEU A 109 0.39 -19.48 -10.77
N VAL A 110 -0.56 -20.41 -10.73
CA VAL A 110 -0.68 -21.47 -11.74
C VAL A 110 -0.89 -20.85 -13.12
N LYS A 111 -1.80 -19.87 -13.27
CA LYS A 111 -2.03 -19.17 -14.54
C LYS A 111 -0.78 -18.49 -15.08
N ILE A 112 -0.01 -17.80 -14.23
CA ILE A 112 1.26 -17.19 -14.64
C ILE A 112 2.24 -18.24 -15.14
N LYS A 113 2.38 -19.36 -14.40
CA LYS A 113 3.30 -20.44 -14.76
C LYS A 113 2.93 -21.04 -16.12
N THR A 114 1.64 -21.30 -16.36
CA THR A 114 1.13 -21.81 -17.65
C THR A 114 1.34 -20.81 -18.79
N ASN A 115 1.13 -19.51 -18.56
CA ASN A 115 1.38 -18.50 -19.59
C ASN A 115 2.87 -18.39 -19.95
N LYS A 116 3.77 -18.52 -18.96
CA LYS A 116 5.22 -18.50 -19.19
C LYS A 116 5.68 -19.69 -20.04
N THR A 117 5.12 -20.88 -19.80
CA THR A 117 5.43 -22.08 -20.60
C THR A 117 4.90 -21.97 -22.03
N MET A 118 3.69 -21.42 -22.22
CA MET A 118 3.15 -21.18 -23.57
C MET A 118 3.93 -20.13 -24.36
N GLY A 119 4.39 -19.04 -23.71
CA GLY A 119 5.24 -18.03 -24.35
C GLY A 119 6.58 -18.59 -24.85
N LEU A 120 7.21 -19.46 -24.06
CA LEU A 120 8.43 -20.19 -24.47
C LEU A 120 8.16 -21.18 -25.61
N GLY A 121 7.02 -21.87 -25.59
CA GLY A 121 6.59 -22.75 -26.69
C GLY A 121 6.37 -21.99 -28.00
N SER A 122 5.73 -20.82 -27.93
CA SER A 122 5.53 -19.92 -29.07
C SER A 122 6.87 -19.48 -29.67
N LEU A 123 7.80 -18.99 -28.84
CA LEU A 123 9.14 -18.58 -29.27
C LEU A 123 9.91 -19.70 -29.99
N LYS A 124 9.90 -20.92 -29.42
CA LYS A 124 10.58 -22.08 -30.03
C LYS A 124 10.00 -22.45 -31.40
N ASN A 125 8.68 -22.33 -31.57
CA ASN A 125 8.02 -22.60 -32.83
C ASN A 125 8.33 -21.53 -33.89
N THR A 126 8.47 -20.27 -33.49
CA THR A 126 8.89 -19.17 -34.39
C THR A 126 10.33 -19.38 -34.88
N THR A 127 11.27 -19.73 -34.00
CA THR A 127 12.67 -20.01 -34.39
C THR A 127 12.76 -21.20 -35.35
N LYS A 128 11.94 -22.23 -35.15
CA LYS A 128 11.90 -23.42 -36.02
C LYS A 128 11.33 -23.14 -37.41
N ARG A 129 10.42 -22.16 -37.53
CA ARG A 129 9.86 -21.70 -38.81
C ARG A 129 10.86 -20.89 -39.62
N VAL A 130 11.59 -19.98 -38.98
CA VAL A 130 12.62 -19.14 -39.64
C VAL A 130 13.81 -19.94 -40.16
N ARG A 131 14.19 -21.05 -39.50
CA ARG A 131 15.27 -21.93 -39.98
C ARG A 131 14.89 -22.86 -41.15
N LYS A 132 13.60 -22.92 -41.52
CA LYS A 132 13.10 -23.79 -42.61
C LYS A 132 12.81 -23.04 -43.91
N SER A 133 12.94 -21.71 -43.91
CA SER A 133 12.94 -20.86 -45.10
C SER A 133 14.37 -20.58 -45.55
#